data_AF-A0A2E0XCD0-F1
#
_entry.id   AF-A0A2E0XCD0-F1
#
_cell.length_a   1.000
_cell.length_b   1.000
_cell.length_c   1.000
_cell.angle_alpha   90.00
_cell.angle_beta   90.00
_cell.angle_gamma   90.00
#
_symmetry.space_group_name_H-M   'P 1'
#
loop_
_entity.id
_entity.type
_entity.pdbx_description
1 polymer ?
#
loop_
_entity_poly.entity_id
_entity_poly.type
_entity_poly.pdbx_seq_one_letter_code
_entity_poly.pdbx_strand_id
1 'polypeptide(L)'
;MEVQVNQLDFLKGIQALQSEAASRKMLNNLTHLKIESLDEQTVQLSVGGANFLWDYHYLVTAEITKPGIVTVSLGQLTEFLGSTNQLRFSRSQSGVVSITDGQQVVALEAIVSSSFSHHSFLHRLFRTSPAVLISLLLHLILAVYIALNLRNQIIEEDKISAEFVTMPNTSARRMIKKPVVDRIQRRVTPDPSLRLTNQPKIHITSPTNVAETIQRRAVDIKQNVDLNPKLFDQQPTDITTQTRLPMTLDQHRIQAPSGATSSIPLAGAGTLSNRVRAQSQGRLDSKGIASMLYSTGAEKSGATSNFQFRDIVTIPDDKLGAKIVGSGNEFVAHIKLVRLKHSLSDWWQDPTAVPSFISWLQEQTKITADVSFEGGTLPMTDERILDAPLIFMTGHDKDIVLSRSLAKDGPLVEGFSREERIALRRYLINRGGLLFFDDCGFNGNFTSLFRRELQSVLPEFQLENIPHDHELYRTYYKLSEPPTGGDVFWGGGYQPKPTQFKFQKGIFIGKRLTVVVNRKDYLCCMETSEVDSRAQLQDRRSPDVHRFMTNLLVYTMKYGGNTDRSEYKR
;
A
#
# COMPACT_ATOMS: atom_id res chain seq x y z
N MET A 1 -4.97 -50.71 7.62
CA MET A 1 -4.79 -50.08 6.30
C MET A 1 -3.47 -50.56 5.71
N GLU A 2 -3.55 -51.18 4.54
CA GLU A 2 -2.43 -51.63 3.73
C GLU A 2 -2.90 -51.53 2.28
N VAL A 3 -2.36 -50.52 1.58
CA VAL A 3 -2.90 -50.00 0.31
C VAL A 3 -1.72 -49.64 -0.59
N GLN A 4 -1.76 -50.05 -1.85
CA GLN A 4 -0.75 -49.73 -2.84
C GLN A 4 -1.37 -48.97 -4.02
N VAL A 5 -0.77 -47.86 -4.43
CA VAL A 5 -1.26 -46.99 -5.52
C VAL A 5 -0.17 -46.70 -6.54
N ASN A 6 -0.57 -46.51 -7.79
CA ASN A 6 0.32 -45.95 -8.80
C ASN A 6 0.70 -44.52 -8.41
N GLN A 7 2.00 -44.23 -8.36
CA GLN A 7 2.52 -42.93 -7.94
C GLN A 7 2.03 -41.79 -8.85
N LEU A 8 1.99 -41.99 -10.16
CA LEU A 8 1.61 -40.95 -11.11
C LEU A 8 0.12 -40.57 -10.94
N ASP A 9 -0.76 -41.54 -10.72
CA ASP A 9 -2.19 -41.28 -10.56
C ASP A 9 -2.53 -40.71 -9.18
N PHE A 10 -1.80 -41.12 -8.14
CA PHE A 10 -1.86 -40.50 -6.82
C PHE A 10 -1.43 -39.01 -6.87
N LEU A 11 -0.38 -38.68 -7.62
CA LEU A 11 0.07 -37.30 -7.80
C LEU A 11 -0.89 -36.45 -8.63
N LYS A 12 -1.51 -37.01 -9.69
CA LYS A 12 -2.60 -36.33 -10.41
C LYS A 12 -3.76 -36.00 -9.46
N GLY A 13 -4.13 -36.92 -8.57
CA GLY A 13 -5.17 -36.69 -7.58
C GLY A 13 -4.84 -35.56 -6.59
N ILE A 14 -3.62 -35.54 -6.06
CA ILE A 14 -3.14 -34.41 -5.22
C ILE A 14 -3.18 -33.09 -5.99
N GLN A 15 -2.68 -33.07 -7.23
CA GLN A 15 -2.64 -31.87 -8.06
C GLN A 15 -4.04 -31.36 -8.40
N ALA A 16 -4.99 -32.25 -8.67
CA ALA A 16 -6.40 -31.91 -8.89
C ALA A 16 -7.03 -31.27 -7.64
N LEU A 17 -6.85 -31.90 -6.47
CA LEU A 17 -7.34 -31.36 -5.19
C LEU A 17 -6.71 -30.00 -4.84
N GLN A 18 -5.41 -29.81 -5.12
CA GLN A 18 -4.72 -28.53 -4.96
C GLN A 18 -5.26 -27.46 -5.93
N SER A 19 -5.50 -27.81 -7.20
CA SER A 19 -6.08 -26.90 -8.19
C SER A 19 -7.50 -26.46 -7.81
N GLU A 20 -8.31 -27.39 -7.31
CA GLU A 20 -9.69 -27.11 -6.90
C GLU A 20 -9.77 -26.28 -5.61
N ALA A 21 -8.83 -26.49 -4.68
CA ALA A 21 -8.67 -25.61 -3.51
C ALA A 21 -8.21 -24.20 -3.90
N ALA A 22 -7.29 -24.09 -4.87
CA ALA A 22 -6.74 -22.82 -5.34
C ALA A 22 -7.77 -21.99 -6.14
N SER A 23 -8.62 -22.64 -6.95
CA SER A 23 -9.62 -21.95 -7.79
C SER A 23 -10.65 -21.15 -6.98
N ARG A 24 -10.84 -21.50 -5.71
CA ARG A 24 -11.81 -20.87 -4.78
C ARG A 24 -11.22 -19.79 -3.86
N LYS A 25 -10.01 -19.31 -4.13
CA LYS A 25 -9.33 -18.23 -3.37
C LYS A 25 -9.24 -18.50 -1.85
N MET A 26 -9.03 -19.75 -1.44
CA MET A 26 -8.67 -20.06 -0.05
C MET A 26 -7.18 -19.81 0.15
N LEU A 27 -6.82 -18.95 1.11
CA LEU A 27 -5.43 -18.68 1.47
C LEU A 27 -4.81 -19.90 2.18
N ASN A 28 -3.61 -20.26 1.73
CA ASN A 28 -2.70 -21.29 2.23
C ASN A 28 -3.08 -22.77 2.01
N ASN A 29 -2.14 -23.43 1.33
CA ASN A 29 -2.00 -24.85 1.02
C ASN A 29 -2.70 -25.83 1.98
N LEU A 30 -3.38 -26.80 1.36
CA LEU A 30 -3.82 -28.06 1.96
C LEU A 30 -2.70 -28.66 2.84
N THR A 31 -2.85 -28.60 4.16
CA THR A 31 -1.83 -29.09 5.10
C THR A 31 -1.92 -30.60 5.31
N HIS A 32 -3.12 -31.17 5.15
CA HIS A 32 -3.41 -32.58 5.41
C HIS A 32 -4.25 -33.18 4.28
N LEU A 33 -3.95 -34.43 3.96
CA LEU A 33 -4.69 -35.25 3.00
C LEU A 33 -5.33 -36.42 3.75
N LYS A 34 -6.65 -36.57 3.62
CA LYS A 34 -7.36 -37.77 4.06
C LYS A 34 -7.33 -38.80 2.92
N ILE A 35 -6.98 -40.03 3.25
CA ILE A 35 -6.91 -41.18 2.34
C ILE A 35 -7.81 -42.27 2.93
N GLU A 36 -8.82 -42.69 2.18
CA GLU A 36 -9.85 -43.63 2.65
C GLU A 36 -10.12 -44.72 1.60
N SER A 37 -10.00 -45.99 1.98
CA SER A 37 -10.43 -47.12 1.14
C SER A 37 -11.96 -47.13 1.02
N LEU A 38 -12.50 -47.05 -0.20
CA LEU A 38 -13.95 -47.14 -0.44
C LEU A 38 -14.40 -48.57 -0.72
N ASP A 39 -13.63 -49.30 -1.53
CA ASP A 39 -13.89 -50.68 -1.95
C ASP A 39 -12.55 -51.46 -2.04
N GLU A 40 -12.50 -52.57 -2.79
CA GLU A 40 -11.30 -53.41 -2.93
C GLU A 40 -10.25 -52.83 -3.91
N GLN A 41 -10.63 -51.87 -4.76
CA GLN A 41 -9.80 -51.31 -5.83
C GLN A 41 -9.72 -49.77 -5.85
N THR A 42 -10.45 -49.07 -4.99
CA THR A 42 -10.60 -47.60 -5.03
C THR A 42 -10.25 -46.94 -3.70
N VAL A 43 -9.41 -45.92 -3.78
CA VAL A 43 -9.06 -45.01 -2.68
C VAL A 43 -9.60 -43.62 -2.96
N GLN A 44 -10.30 -43.06 -1.99
CA GLN A 44 -10.69 -41.66 -1.97
C GLN A 44 -9.60 -40.81 -1.31
N LEU A 45 -8.98 -39.94 -2.10
CA LEU A 45 -8.21 -38.81 -1.61
C LEU A 45 -9.18 -37.67 -1.32
N SER A 46 -9.13 -37.06 -0.15
CA SER A 46 -10.07 -36.01 0.23
C SER A 46 -9.44 -34.94 1.13
N VAL A 47 -9.96 -33.73 1.03
CA VAL A 47 -9.49 -32.56 1.79
C VAL A 47 -10.66 -31.71 2.26
N GLY A 48 -10.56 -31.26 3.52
CA GLY A 48 -11.58 -30.44 4.18
C GLY A 48 -10.93 -29.46 5.15
N GLY A 49 -11.43 -28.23 5.17
CA GLY A 49 -11.02 -27.21 6.13
C GLY A 49 -11.69 -27.41 7.51
N ALA A 50 -11.08 -26.88 8.57
CA ALA A 50 -11.63 -26.99 9.93
C ALA A 50 -13.03 -26.35 10.10
N ASN A 51 -13.44 -25.48 9.16
CA ASN A 51 -14.74 -24.84 9.13
C ASN A 51 -15.59 -25.45 8.01
N PHE A 52 -16.52 -26.33 8.43
CA PHE A 52 -17.57 -26.98 7.68
C PHE A 52 -18.16 -26.16 6.52
N LEU A 53 -18.23 -26.73 5.30
CA LEU A 53 -19.35 -26.59 4.34
C LEU A 53 -19.15 -27.38 3.02
N TRP A 54 -17.92 -27.72 2.61
CA TRP A 54 -17.63 -28.47 1.37
C TRP A 54 -16.49 -29.48 1.57
N ASP A 55 -16.62 -30.68 1.01
CA ASP A 55 -15.56 -31.71 0.96
C ASP A 55 -15.17 -32.01 -0.50
N TYR A 56 -13.90 -31.82 -0.85
CA TYR A 56 -13.37 -32.21 -2.16
C TYR A 56 -12.78 -33.60 -2.10
N HIS A 57 -13.06 -34.40 -3.12
CA HIS A 57 -12.53 -35.76 -3.24
C HIS A 57 -12.08 -36.09 -4.67
N TYR A 58 -11.09 -36.97 -4.77
CA TYR A 58 -10.55 -37.51 -6.00
C TYR A 58 -10.33 -39.01 -5.82
N LEU A 59 -10.73 -39.82 -6.80
CA LEU A 59 -10.64 -41.28 -6.74
C LEU A 59 -9.38 -41.77 -7.45
N VAL A 60 -8.65 -42.67 -6.80
CA VAL A 60 -7.41 -43.27 -7.31
C VAL A 60 -7.53 -44.79 -7.23
N THR A 61 -7.23 -45.47 -8.34
CA THR A 61 -7.17 -46.94 -8.38
C THR A 61 -6.01 -47.45 -7.53
N ALA A 62 -6.27 -48.47 -6.72
CA ALA A 62 -5.36 -49.02 -5.73
C ALA A 62 -5.49 -50.53 -5.63
N GLU A 63 -4.45 -51.22 -5.15
CA GLU A 63 -4.56 -52.58 -4.63
C GLU A 63 -4.69 -52.50 -3.09
N ILE A 64 -5.84 -52.93 -2.56
CA ILE A 64 -6.17 -52.78 -1.13
C ILE A 64 -6.14 -54.16 -0.46
N THR A 65 -5.05 -54.45 0.26
CA THR A 65 -4.93 -55.70 1.03
C THR A 65 -5.63 -55.61 2.39
N LYS A 66 -5.66 -54.42 3.00
CA LYS A 66 -6.41 -54.15 4.24
C LYS A 66 -7.01 -52.75 4.15
N PRO A 67 -8.35 -52.60 4.15
CA PRO A 67 -8.97 -51.27 4.06
C PRO A 67 -8.64 -50.39 5.27
N GLY A 68 -8.89 -49.10 5.14
CA GLY A 68 -8.91 -48.18 6.27
C GLY A 68 -8.89 -46.71 5.87
N ILE A 69 -8.83 -45.87 6.89
CA ILE A 69 -8.75 -44.42 6.81
C ILE A 69 -7.48 -43.93 7.49
N VAL A 70 -6.85 -42.92 6.88
CA VAL A 70 -5.69 -42.22 7.41
C VAL A 70 -5.70 -40.74 7.00
N THR A 71 -5.17 -39.87 7.85
CA THR A 71 -4.89 -38.47 7.54
C THR A 71 -3.39 -38.22 7.68
N VAL A 72 -2.76 -37.68 6.65
CA VAL A 72 -1.30 -37.48 6.55
C VAL A 72 -0.96 -36.04 6.18
N SER A 73 0.19 -35.53 6.63
CA SER A 73 0.69 -34.20 6.27
C SER A 73 1.11 -34.14 4.79
N LEU A 74 0.59 -33.15 4.06
CA LEU A 74 0.90 -32.99 2.63
C LEU A 74 2.34 -32.48 2.40
N GLY A 75 2.91 -31.75 3.36
CA GLY A 75 4.30 -31.28 3.29
C GLY A 75 5.30 -32.43 3.34
N GLN A 76 5.10 -33.37 4.27
CA GLN A 76 5.94 -34.57 4.38
C GLN A 76 5.79 -35.51 3.17
N LEU A 77 4.61 -35.55 2.55
CA LEU A 77 4.38 -36.26 1.29
C LEU A 77 5.22 -35.70 0.13
N THR A 78 5.36 -34.37 0.03
CA THR A 78 6.04 -33.73 -1.11
C THR A 78 7.56 -33.88 -1.12
N GLU A 79 8.19 -34.16 0.03
CA GLU A 79 9.65 -34.29 0.14
C GLU A 79 10.18 -35.67 -0.30
N PHE A 80 9.28 -36.63 -0.59
CA PHE A 80 9.62 -38.06 -0.63
C PHE A 80 9.38 -38.78 -1.98
N LEU A 81 8.99 -38.05 -3.03
CA LEU A 81 8.48 -38.66 -4.26
C LEU A 81 9.55 -38.71 -5.36
N GLY A 82 10.07 -39.89 -5.72
CA GLY A 82 10.93 -39.98 -6.90
C GLY A 82 11.75 -41.24 -7.16
N SER A 83 11.56 -42.36 -6.45
CA SER A 83 12.42 -43.55 -6.64
C SER A 83 11.74 -44.73 -7.37
N THR A 84 10.43 -44.91 -7.29
CA THR A 84 9.71 -45.95 -8.06
C THR A 84 8.41 -45.45 -8.71
N ASN A 85 7.55 -46.36 -9.18
CA ASN A 85 6.24 -46.07 -9.76
C ASN A 85 5.06 -46.45 -8.82
N GLN A 86 5.34 -46.97 -7.63
CA GLN A 86 4.35 -47.61 -6.75
C GLN A 86 4.55 -47.17 -5.29
N LEU A 87 3.54 -46.52 -4.71
CA LEU A 87 3.55 -46.09 -3.31
C LEU A 87 2.75 -47.07 -2.47
N ARG A 88 3.33 -47.59 -1.38
CA ARG A 88 2.62 -48.43 -0.42
C ARG A 88 2.39 -47.67 0.90
N PHE A 89 1.14 -47.54 1.29
CA PHE A 89 0.69 -46.98 2.56
C PHE A 89 0.38 -48.12 3.52
N SER A 90 1.08 -48.18 4.65
CA SER A 90 0.81 -49.15 5.70
C SER A 90 0.57 -48.46 7.04
N ARG A 91 -0.36 -49.01 7.83
CA ARG A 91 -0.63 -48.56 9.21
C ARG A 91 -0.43 -49.72 10.17
N SER A 92 0.58 -49.57 11.03
CA SER A 92 0.94 -50.52 12.08
C SER A 92 -0.12 -50.61 13.18
N GLN A 93 -0.07 -51.68 13.98
CA GLN A 93 -0.97 -51.87 15.13
C GLN A 93 -0.78 -50.81 16.22
N SER A 94 0.41 -50.21 16.35
CA SER A 94 0.69 -49.08 17.24
C SER A 94 0.17 -47.74 16.71
N GLY A 95 -0.49 -47.72 15.54
CA GLY A 95 -1.12 -46.54 14.96
C GLY A 95 -0.22 -45.72 14.05
N VAL A 96 1.10 -45.95 14.07
CA VAL A 96 2.07 -45.29 13.17
C VAL A 96 1.79 -45.67 11.73
N VAL A 97 1.81 -44.67 10.86
CA VAL A 97 1.60 -44.80 9.41
C VAL A 97 2.95 -44.64 8.73
N SER A 98 3.23 -45.50 7.75
CA SER A 98 4.42 -45.37 6.92
C SER A 98 4.07 -45.39 5.44
N ILE A 99 4.83 -44.64 4.66
CA ILE A 99 4.85 -44.71 3.20
C ILE A 99 6.15 -45.39 2.79
N THR A 100 6.04 -46.37 1.90
CA THR A 100 7.17 -47.01 1.23
C THR A 100 7.18 -46.62 -0.24
N ASP A 101 8.30 -46.06 -0.70
CA ASP A 101 8.66 -45.92 -2.12
C ASP A 101 9.94 -46.75 -2.35
N GLY A 102 9.80 -47.90 -3.03
CA GLY A 102 10.89 -48.85 -3.23
C GLY A 102 11.54 -49.36 -1.94
N GLN A 103 12.81 -49.02 -1.73
CA GLN A 103 13.56 -49.35 -0.50
C GLN A 103 13.45 -48.29 0.60
N GLN A 104 12.91 -47.12 0.29
CA GLN A 104 12.78 -46.04 1.27
C GLN A 104 11.47 -46.18 2.04
N VAL A 105 11.53 -46.03 3.37
CA VAL A 105 10.36 -46.09 4.26
C VAL A 105 10.38 -44.87 5.17
N VAL A 106 9.31 -44.07 5.13
CA VAL A 106 9.15 -42.89 6.00
C VAL A 106 7.94 -43.11 6.90
N ALA A 107 8.15 -42.96 8.21
CA ALA A 107 7.07 -42.89 9.18
C ALA A 107 6.50 -41.47 9.22
N LEU A 108 5.18 -41.34 9.08
CA LEU A 108 4.46 -40.07 9.13
C LEU A 108 3.70 -39.92 10.44
N GLU A 109 3.59 -38.69 10.92
CA GLU A 109 2.71 -38.35 12.03
C GLU A 109 1.26 -38.44 11.58
N ALA A 110 0.57 -39.50 12.01
CA ALA A 110 -0.82 -39.74 11.68
C ALA A 110 -1.75 -39.09 12.71
N ILE A 111 -2.56 -38.13 12.29
CA ILE A 111 -3.64 -37.62 13.14
C ILE A 111 -4.73 -38.69 13.20
N VAL A 112 -4.80 -39.39 14.34
CA VAL A 112 -5.83 -40.40 14.61
C VAL A 112 -7.17 -39.70 14.86
N SER A 113 -7.92 -39.44 13.80
CA SER A 113 -9.32 -39.01 13.91
C SER A 113 -10.20 -40.18 14.32
N SER A 114 -10.59 -40.22 15.60
CA SER A 114 -11.73 -41.01 16.03
C SER A 114 -13.00 -40.44 15.38
N SER A 115 -13.60 -41.21 14.46
CA SER A 115 -14.98 -41.11 13.98
C SER A 115 -15.63 -39.71 14.04
N PHE A 116 -15.55 -38.97 12.93
CA PHE A 116 -16.38 -37.78 12.70
C PHE A 116 -17.87 -38.18 12.60
N SER A 117 -18.54 -38.27 13.74
CA SER A 117 -19.99 -38.45 13.81
C SER A 117 -20.71 -37.13 13.49
N HIS A 118 -21.64 -37.17 12.54
CA HIS A 118 -22.53 -36.06 12.21
C HIS A 118 -23.44 -35.72 13.41
N HIS A 119 -23.06 -34.73 14.20
CA HIS A 119 -23.95 -34.08 15.16
C HIS A 119 -23.97 -32.58 14.94
N SER A 120 -25.17 -32.01 14.90
CA SER A 120 -25.40 -30.63 14.50
C SER A 120 -24.75 -29.63 15.46
N PHE A 121 -24.30 -28.52 14.90
CA PHE A 121 -23.63 -27.39 15.56
C PHE A 121 -24.30 -26.98 16.89
N LEU A 122 -25.63 -26.98 16.93
CA LEU A 122 -26.44 -26.63 18.11
C LEU A 122 -26.15 -27.54 19.32
N HIS A 123 -25.94 -28.85 19.13
CA HIS A 123 -25.76 -29.78 20.26
C HIS A 123 -24.37 -29.65 20.92
N ARG A 124 -23.37 -29.08 20.25
CA ARG A 124 -22.08 -28.74 20.89
C ARG A 124 -22.19 -27.47 21.73
N LEU A 125 -22.89 -26.44 21.24
CA LEU A 125 -22.99 -25.14 21.91
C LEU A 125 -23.65 -25.23 23.30
N PHE A 126 -24.62 -26.15 23.48
CA PHE A 126 -25.37 -26.28 24.74
C PHE A 126 -24.80 -27.28 25.76
N ARG A 127 -23.68 -27.96 25.49
CA ARG A 127 -23.13 -28.99 26.40
C ARG A 127 -21.79 -28.65 27.06
N THR A 128 -21.10 -27.59 26.64
CA THR A 128 -19.79 -27.22 27.21
C THR A 128 -19.82 -25.89 27.95
N SER A 129 -19.70 -26.00 29.28
CA SER A 129 -19.56 -24.95 30.29
C SER A 129 -20.82 -24.12 30.62
N PRO A 130 -21.33 -24.16 31.88
CA PRO A 130 -22.37 -23.24 32.32
C PRO A 130 -21.90 -21.77 32.30
N ALA A 131 -20.58 -21.52 32.30
CA ALA A 131 -19.99 -20.19 32.16
C ALA A 131 -20.42 -19.45 30.88
N VAL A 132 -20.58 -20.15 29.74
CA VAL A 132 -21.04 -19.53 28.48
C VAL A 132 -22.51 -19.12 28.57
N LEU A 133 -23.36 -19.96 29.17
CA LEU A 133 -24.78 -19.63 29.41
C LEU A 133 -24.92 -18.46 30.41
N ILE A 134 -24.14 -18.46 31.50
CA ILE A 134 -24.10 -17.37 32.47
C ILE A 134 -23.61 -16.07 31.81
N SER A 135 -22.59 -16.13 30.96
CA SER A 135 -22.08 -14.97 30.21
C SER A 135 -23.12 -14.40 29.24
N LEU A 136 -23.81 -15.25 28.47
CA LEU A 136 -24.91 -14.84 27.60
C LEU A 136 -26.07 -14.22 28.39
N LEU A 137 -26.43 -14.78 29.54
CA LEU A 137 -27.46 -14.23 30.42
C LEU A 137 -27.04 -12.85 30.97
N LEU A 138 -25.78 -12.70 31.39
CA LEU A 138 -25.21 -11.42 31.87
C LEU A 138 -25.23 -10.34 30.78
N HIS A 139 -24.84 -10.67 29.55
CA HIS A 139 -24.89 -9.74 28.42
C HIS A 139 -26.33 -9.38 28.04
N LEU A 140 -27.28 -10.32 28.12
CA LEU A 140 -28.69 -10.05 27.89
C LEU A 140 -29.27 -9.11 28.96
N ILE A 141 -28.97 -9.36 30.25
CA ILE A 141 -29.38 -8.50 31.37
C ILE A 141 -28.77 -7.10 31.22
N LEU A 142 -27.49 -7.00 30.85
CA LEU A 142 -26.81 -5.72 30.61
C LEU A 142 -27.45 -4.96 29.43
N ALA A 143 -27.76 -5.64 28.32
CA ALA A 143 -28.42 -5.03 27.17
C ALA A 143 -29.83 -4.51 27.52
N VAL A 144 -30.60 -5.27 28.31
CA VAL A 144 -31.91 -4.82 28.81
C VAL A 144 -31.77 -3.66 29.79
N TYR A 145 -30.79 -3.68 30.70
CA TYR A 145 -30.51 -2.58 31.62
C TYR A 145 -30.13 -1.29 30.88
N ILE A 146 -29.28 -1.40 29.86
CA ILE A 146 -28.91 -0.28 28.96
C ILE A 146 -30.15 0.25 28.23
N ALA A 147 -30.94 -0.62 27.61
CA ALA A 147 -32.15 -0.22 26.87
C ALA A 147 -33.21 0.47 27.75
N LEU A 148 -33.38 0.01 29.00
CA LEU A 148 -34.31 0.61 29.96
C LEU A 148 -33.83 1.96 30.50
N ASN A 149 -32.52 2.14 30.72
CA ASN A 149 -31.97 3.40 31.24
C ASN A 149 -31.74 4.47 30.16
N LEU A 150 -31.44 4.10 28.91
CA LEU A 150 -31.32 5.06 27.80
C LEU A 150 -32.62 5.84 27.55
N ARG A 151 -33.79 5.28 27.91
CA ARG A 151 -35.08 5.96 27.78
C ARG A 151 -35.16 7.27 28.58
N ASN A 152 -34.34 7.44 29.62
CA ASN A 152 -34.37 8.58 30.53
C ASN A 152 -33.13 9.49 30.42
N GLN A 153 -32.19 9.26 29.48
CA GLN A 153 -30.97 10.05 29.32
C GLN A 153 -30.74 10.62 27.90
N ILE A 154 -31.75 10.58 27.03
CA ILE A 154 -31.75 11.45 25.84
C ILE A 154 -32.20 12.85 26.30
N ILE A 155 -31.26 13.58 26.92
CA ILE A 155 -31.39 15.02 27.14
C ILE A 155 -31.12 15.71 25.80
N GLU A 156 -31.94 16.71 25.49
CA GLU A 156 -31.99 17.36 24.19
C GLU A 156 -30.84 18.35 23.98
N GLU A 157 -29.86 17.98 23.16
CA GLU A 157 -29.03 18.93 22.42
C GLU A 157 -29.17 18.62 20.91
N ASP A 158 -29.14 19.66 20.06
CA ASP A 158 -29.35 19.63 18.60
C ASP A 158 -30.77 19.31 18.06
N LYS A 159 -31.80 19.97 18.58
CA LYS A 159 -33.03 20.25 17.80
C LYS A 159 -33.04 21.68 17.27
N ILE A 160 -32.88 21.83 15.96
CA ILE A 160 -33.13 23.10 15.26
C ILE A 160 -34.64 23.38 15.26
N SER A 161 -35.06 24.48 15.87
CA SER A 161 -36.45 24.91 15.90
C SER A 161 -36.90 25.47 14.55
N ALA A 162 -37.64 24.68 13.78
CA ALA A 162 -38.32 25.14 12.56
C ALA A 162 -39.71 25.69 12.91
N GLU A 163 -39.85 27.01 12.96
CA GLU A 163 -41.14 27.68 13.14
C GLU A 163 -41.89 27.76 11.81
N PHE A 164 -43.00 27.03 11.68
CA PHE A 164 -43.81 27.01 10.47
C PHE A 164 -44.79 28.19 10.44
N VAL A 165 -44.43 29.26 9.72
CA VAL A 165 -45.33 30.37 9.42
C VAL A 165 -46.54 29.87 8.64
N THR A 166 -47.72 29.96 9.26
CA THR A 166 -48.97 29.47 8.67
C THR A 166 -49.59 30.54 7.77
N MET A 167 -49.63 30.31 6.47
CA MET A 167 -50.33 31.19 5.52
C MET A 167 -51.86 30.95 5.58
N PRO A 168 -52.70 32.00 5.55
CA PRO A 168 -54.16 31.82 5.56
C PRO A 168 -54.68 31.02 4.36
N ASN A 169 -55.63 30.14 4.65
CA ASN A 169 -56.19 29.19 3.69
C ASN A 169 -57.34 29.84 2.89
N THR A 170 -57.25 29.91 1.56
CA THR A 170 -58.38 30.26 0.69
C THR A 170 -58.70 29.14 -0.30
N SER A 171 -59.88 28.56 -0.11
CA SER A 171 -60.43 27.37 -0.75
C SER A 171 -60.78 27.54 -2.24
N ALA A 172 -61.07 26.40 -2.88
CA ALA A 172 -61.77 26.24 -4.16
C ALA A 172 -61.01 26.64 -5.45
N ARG A 173 -60.19 25.71 -5.96
CA ARG A 173 -59.86 25.65 -7.40
C ARG A 173 -61.11 25.34 -8.22
N ARG A 174 -61.79 26.35 -8.75
CA ARG A 174 -62.79 26.16 -9.81
C ARG A 174 -62.07 25.95 -11.14
N MET A 175 -62.16 24.76 -11.74
CA MET A 175 -61.55 24.46 -13.03
C MET A 175 -62.11 25.36 -14.14
N ILE A 176 -61.25 26.14 -14.78
CA ILE A 176 -61.56 26.86 -16.02
C ILE A 176 -60.79 26.17 -17.16
N LYS A 177 -61.50 25.73 -18.20
CA LYS A 177 -60.89 25.14 -19.41
C LYS A 177 -59.99 26.17 -20.10
N LYS A 178 -58.82 25.73 -20.57
CA LYS A 178 -57.93 26.56 -21.41
C LYS A 178 -58.65 26.94 -22.73
N PRO A 179 -58.69 28.22 -23.13
CA PRO A 179 -59.01 28.57 -24.50
C PRO A 179 -57.83 28.20 -25.42
N VAL A 180 -58.15 27.63 -26.58
CA VAL A 180 -57.21 27.46 -27.68
C VAL A 180 -57.06 28.82 -28.38
N VAL A 181 -55.83 29.23 -28.69
CA VAL A 181 -55.55 30.44 -29.48
C VAL A 181 -54.58 30.09 -30.60
N ASP A 182 -54.95 30.48 -31.82
CA ASP A 182 -54.26 30.10 -33.04
C ASP A 182 -52.87 30.72 -33.24
N ARG A 183 -52.05 30.02 -34.02
CA ARG A 183 -50.69 30.42 -34.38
C ARG A 183 -50.70 31.53 -35.43
N ILE A 184 -50.52 32.79 -35.01
CA ILE A 184 -50.34 33.93 -35.92
C ILE A 184 -48.84 34.21 -36.14
N GLN A 185 -48.37 34.01 -37.38
CA GLN A 185 -47.08 34.55 -37.81
C GLN A 185 -47.20 36.07 -38.01
N ARG A 186 -46.22 36.86 -37.55
CA ARG A 186 -46.13 38.29 -37.90
C ARG A 186 -44.77 38.67 -38.48
N ARG A 187 -44.85 39.32 -39.64
CA ARG A 187 -43.77 39.90 -40.44
C ARG A 187 -43.24 41.17 -39.77
N VAL A 188 -41.93 41.37 -39.76
CA VAL A 188 -41.29 42.60 -39.26
C VAL A 188 -41.23 43.62 -40.39
N THR A 189 -41.56 44.88 -40.07
CA THR A 189 -41.36 46.06 -40.93
C THR A 189 -40.55 47.09 -40.13
N PRO A 190 -39.48 47.71 -40.67
CA PRO A 190 -38.68 48.69 -39.92
C PRO A 190 -39.39 50.04 -39.76
N ASP A 191 -39.19 50.71 -38.62
CA ASP A 191 -39.69 52.08 -38.36
C ASP A 191 -38.70 53.16 -38.88
N PRO A 192 -39.12 54.09 -39.75
CA PRO A 192 -38.25 55.10 -40.37
C PRO A 192 -38.07 56.40 -39.55
N SER A 193 -37.89 56.30 -38.22
CA SER A 193 -37.93 57.46 -37.30
C SER A 193 -36.57 57.97 -36.77
N LEU A 194 -35.43 57.33 -37.11
CA LEU A 194 -34.08 57.78 -36.69
C LEU A 194 -33.41 58.69 -37.74
N ARG A 195 -33.74 59.99 -37.72
CA ARG A 195 -33.01 61.04 -38.47
C ARG A 195 -31.89 61.66 -37.62
N LEU A 196 -30.76 61.96 -38.27
CA LEU A 196 -29.59 62.63 -37.66
C LEU A 196 -29.87 64.12 -37.34
N THR A 197 -29.22 64.65 -36.29
CA THR A 197 -28.78 66.05 -36.24
C THR A 197 -27.48 66.25 -35.44
N ASN A 198 -26.43 66.67 -36.17
CA ASN A 198 -25.25 67.51 -35.91
C ASN A 198 -24.59 67.72 -34.52
N GLN A 199 -23.26 67.85 -34.57
CA GLN A 199 -22.27 68.09 -33.51
C GLN A 199 -22.23 69.56 -33.01
N PRO A 200 -21.41 69.90 -31.97
CA PRO A 200 -20.00 70.28 -32.23
C PRO A 200 -18.95 69.76 -31.22
N LYS A 201 -17.66 69.87 -31.63
CA LYS A 201 -16.43 69.59 -30.85
C LYS A 201 -16.07 70.75 -29.88
N ILE A 202 -15.11 70.51 -28.95
CA ILE A 202 -14.14 71.41 -28.25
C ILE A 202 -13.79 70.77 -26.87
N HIS A 203 -12.59 70.79 -26.26
CA HIS A 203 -11.19 71.01 -26.66
C HIS A 203 -10.27 70.25 -25.66
N ILE A 204 -8.98 70.08 -25.98
CA ILE A 204 -7.95 69.59 -25.04
C ILE A 204 -7.09 70.77 -24.57
N THR A 205 -6.87 70.92 -23.26
CA THR A 205 -5.72 71.65 -22.69
C THR A 205 -5.34 71.08 -21.32
N SER A 206 -4.03 70.86 -21.12
CA SER A 206 -3.33 70.64 -19.84
C SER A 206 -2.77 72.01 -19.36
N PRO A 207 -2.11 72.21 -18.18
CA PRO A 207 -1.49 71.20 -17.29
C PRO A 207 -1.49 71.48 -15.75
N THR A 208 -0.69 70.68 -15.05
CA THR A 208 0.13 70.94 -13.82
C THR A 208 -0.33 70.60 -12.39
N ASN A 209 0.55 69.82 -11.74
CA ASN A 209 0.97 69.79 -10.33
C ASN A 209 0.20 69.04 -9.21
N VAL A 210 0.78 67.87 -8.87
CA VAL A 210 1.23 67.43 -7.53
C VAL A 210 0.30 67.58 -6.33
N ALA A 211 -0.26 66.45 -5.85
CA ALA A 211 0.10 65.85 -4.54
C ALA A 211 -0.60 64.48 -4.35
N GLU A 212 0.04 63.55 -3.64
CA GLU A 212 -0.47 62.19 -3.42
C GLU A 212 -1.51 62.10 -2.29
N THR A 213 -2.49 61.21 -2.43
CA THR A 213 -2.97 60.35 -1.33
C THR A 213 -3.63 59.12 -1.94
N ILE A 214 -3.05 57.93 -1.73
CA ILE A 214 -3.53 56.67 -2.29
C ILE A 214 -4.73 56.16 -1.48
N GLN A 215 -5.95 56.31 -2.03
CA GLN A 215 -7.11 55.57 -1.53
C GLN A 215 -7.13 54.15 -2.12
N ARG A 216 -7.06 53.13 -1.25
CA ARG A 216 -7.34 51.75 -1.64
C ARG A 216 -8.84 51.60 -1.91
N ARG A 217 -9.21 51.29 -3.15
CA ARG A 217 -10.55 50.80 -3.51
C ARG A 217 -10.45 49.33 -3.94
N ALA A 218 -11.47 48.55 -3.61
CA ALA A 218 -11.51 47.13 -3.95
C ALA A 218 -11.51 46.92 -5.47
N VAL A 219 -10.77 45.90 -5.94
CA VAL A 219 -10.87 45.40 -7.31
C VAL A 219 -11.91 44.29 -7.32
N ASP A 220 -13.03 44.55 -7.99
CA ASP A 220 -14.05 43.52 -8.19
C ASP A 220 -13.54 42.41 -9.10
N ILE A 221 -13.78 41.16 -8.66
CA ILE A 221 -13.41 39.95 -9.39
C ILE A 221 -14.34 39.82 -10.60
N LYS A 222 -13.82 40.09 -11.80
CA LYS A 222 -14.50 39.70 -13.04
C LYS A 222 -14.36 38.20 -13.27
N GLN A 223 -15.33 37.42 -12.78
CA GLN A 223 -15.63 36.12 -13.36
C GLN A 223 -16.16 36.31 -14.79
N ASN A 224 -15.37 35.86 -15.76
CA ASN A 224 -15.82 35.45 -17.09
C ASN A 224 -14.78 34.44 -17.59
N VAL A 225 -14.98 33.17 -17.24
CA VAL A 225 -14.19 32.06 -17.78
C VAL A 225 -14.90 31.59 -19.05
N ASP A 226 -14.27 31.83 -20.20
CA ASP A 226 -14.70 31.26 -21.47
C ASP A 226 -14.27 29.79 -21.52
N LEU A 227 -15.25 28.87 -21.56
CA LEU A 227 -15.03 27.42 -21.48
C LEU A 227 -14.94 26.74 -22.87
N ASN A 228 -14.56 27.46 -23.93
CA ASN A 228 -13.99 26.83 -25.14
C ASN A 228 -13.29 27.82 -26.11
N PRO A 229 -11.97 28.08 -25.98
CA PRO A 229 -11.23 28.66 -27.09
C PRO A 229 -11.11 27.60 -28.21
N LYS A 230 -11.82 27.83 -29.32
CA LYS A 230 -11.69 27.00 -30.53
C LYS A 230 -10.22 26.97 -30.96
N LEU A 231 -9.69 25.75 -31.15
CA LEU A 231 -8.35 25.55 -31.69
C LEU A 231 -8.23 26.22 -33.06
N PHE A 232 -7.15 26.99 -33.25
CA PHE A 232 -6.76 27.47 -34.57
C PHE A 232 -6.02 26.34 -35.30
N ASP A 233 -6.42 26.06 -36.54
CA ASP A 233 -5.68 25.15 -37.43
C ASP A 233 -4.28 25.72 -37.71
N GLN A 234 -3.26 25.14 -37.09
CA GLN A 234 -1.87 25.31 -37.50
C GLN A 234 -1.50 24.17 -38.44
N GLN A 235 -1.29 24.50 -39.72
CA GLN A 235 -0.65 23.58 -40.65
C GLN A 235 0.79 23.30 -40.18
N PRO A 236 1.26 22.04 -40.20
CA PRO A 236 2.64 21.73 -39.85
C PRO A 236 3.59 22.31 -40.90
N THR A 237 4.51 23.16 -40.48
CA THR A 237 5.65 23.62 -41.29
C THR A 237 6.76 22.57 -41.26
N ASP A 238 7.17 22.07 -42.42
CA ASP A 238 8.34 21.21 -42.55
C ASP A 238 9.62 21.92 -42.10
N ILE A 239 10.29 21.37 -41.09
CA ILE A 239 11.65 21.77 -40.70
C ILE A 239 12.61 20.70 -41.19
N THR A 240 13.36 21.00 -42.25
CA THR A 240 14.35 20.09 -42.83
C THR A 240 15.72 20.26 -42.18
N THR A 241 16.16 19.29 -41.38
CA THR A 241 17.56 19.20 -40.92
C THR A 241 18.36 18.26 -41.82
N GLN A 242 18.77 18.76 -43.00
CA GLN A 242 19.79 18.07 -43.79
C GLN A 242 21.19 18.38 -43.24
N THR A 243 21.78 17.42 -42.53
CA THR A 243 23.23 17.37 -42.32
C THR A 243 23.75 16.08 -42.93
N ARG A 244 24.35 16.17 -44.12
CA ARG A 244 25.00 15.04 -44.78
C ARG A 244 26.30 14.71 -44.07
N LEU A 245 26.36 13.56 -43.41
CA LEU A 245 27.62 12.89 -43.06
C LEU A 245 27.92 11.83 -44.14
N PRO A 246 29.13 11.78 -44.71
CA PRO A 246 29.48 10.78 -45.71
C PRO A 246 29.71 9.42 -45.05
N MET A 247 28.91 8.41 -45.43
CA MET A 247 29.23 7.01 -45.13
C MET A 247 30.20 6.46 -46.18
N THR A 248 31.50 6.53 -45.90
CA THR A 248 32.48 5.65 -46.55
C THR A 248 32.48 4.30 -45.84
N LEU A 249 32.12 3.24 -46.55
CA LEU A 249 32.28 1.86 -46.07
C LEU A 249 33.75 1.45 -46.16
N ASP A 250 34.50 1.58 -45.05
CA ASP A 250 35.77 0.88 -44.91
C ASP A 250 35.53 -0.59 -44.56
N GLN A 251 35.82 -1.47 -45.53
CA GLN A 251 35.84 -2.91 -45.32
C GLN A 251 37.13 -3.30 -44.57
N HIS A 252 37.11 -3.29 -43.24
CA HIS A 252 38.16 -3.92 -42.44
C HIS A 252 37.65 -5.19 -41.73
N ARG A 253 37.96 -6.30 -42.40
CA ARG A 253 37.72 -7.68 -42.01
C ARG A 253 38.70 -8.09 -40.91
N ILE A 254 38.23 -8.28 -39.68
CA ILE A 254 38.95 -9.03 -38.64
C ILE A 254 38.09 -10.23 -38.21
N GLN A 255 38.78 -11.32 -37.92
CA GLN A 255 38.30 -12.69 -38.06
C GLN A 255 37.88 -13.27 -36.70
N ALA A 256 36.67 -13.85 -36.61
CA ALA A 256 36.25 -14.56 -35.42
C ALA A 256 36.99 -15.91 -35.30
N PRO A 257 37.45 -16.32 -34.09
CA PRO A 257 37.99 -17.65 -33.88
C PRO A 257 36.87 -18.70 -33.93
N SER A 258 37.11 -19.75 -34.70
CA SER A 258 36.24 -20.90 -34.87
C SER A 258 36.20 -21.78 -33.62
N GLY A 259 35.00 -22.18 -33.19
CA GLY A 259 34.82 -22.96 -31.95
C GLY A 259 33.40 -23.51 -31.74
N ALA A 260 32.87 -24.18 -32.76
CA ALA A 260 31.95 -25.33 -32.66
C ALA A 260 30.55 -25.18 -31.98
N THR A 261 29.50 -25.30 -32.82
CA THR A 261 28.34 -26.24 -32.72
C THR A 261 27.51 -26.29 -31.42
N SER A 262 26.17 -26.27 -31.36
CA SER A 262 25.07 -26.47 -32.36
C SER A 262 23.70 -26.23 -31.65
N SER A 263 22.51 -26.08 -32.26
CA SER A 263 22.07 -25.74 -33.64
C SER A 263 20.53 -25.63 -33.71
N ILE A 264 19.97 -24.63 -34.44
CA ILE A 264 18.60 -24.62 -35.07
C ILE A 264 17.37 -24.56 -34.11
N PRO A 265 16.27 -23.81 -34.39
CA PRO A 265 16.08 -22.59 -35.20
C PRO A 265 15.34 -21.45 -34.44
N LEU A 266 15.00 -20.38 -35.17
CA LEU A 266 14.29 -19.17 -34.71
C LEU A 266 12.79 -19.16 -35.12
N ALA A 267 12.00 -18.31 -34.44
CA ALA A 267 10.62 -17.87 -34.73
C ALA A 267 9.46 -18.83 -34.34
N GLY A 268 8.34 -18.34 -33.76
CA GLY A 268 8.06 -16.97 -33.31
C GLY A 268 6.64 -16.77 -32.72
N ALA A 269 6.30 -15.52 -32.41
CA ALA A 269 4.96 -15.00 -32.07
C ALA A 269 4.27 -15.50 -30.78
N GLY A 270 4.55 -14.79 -29.67
CA GLY A 270 3.55 -14.15 -28.81
C GLY A 270 2.48 -14.98 -28.07
N THR A 271 2.47 -14.90 -26.74
CA THR A 271 1.25 -14.69 -25.94
C THR A 271 1.60 -14.20 -24.52
N LEU A 272 0.75 -13.33 -23.96
CA LEU A 272 0.88 -12.82 -22.60
C LEU A 272 0.69 -13.94 -21.56
N SER A 273 1.62 -14.11 -20.63
CA SER A 273 1.36 -14.86 -19.40
C SER A 273 2.15 -14.30 -18.21
N ASN A 274 1.43 -13.72 -17.24
CA ASN A 274 2.00 -13.31 -15.97
C ASN A 274 2.15 -14.55 -15.06
N ARG A 275 3.37 -15.10 -15.05
CA ARG A 275 3.94 -16.01 -14.04
C ARG A 275 5.37 -15.51 -13.77
N VAL A 276 5.98 -15.58 -12.59
CA VAL A 276 5.61 -16.01 -11.22
C VAL A 276 6.71 -15.48 -10.27
N ARG A 277 6.47 -15.48 -8.94
CA ARG A 277 7.40 -15.75 -7.81
C ARG A 277 7.28 -14.66 -6.72
N ALA A 278 6.49 -14.82 -5.66
CA ALA A 278 6.53 -15.81 -4.55
C ALA A 278 7.55 -15.45 -3.44
N GLN A 279 7.01 -15.30 -2.21
CA GLN A 279 7.71 -14.91 -0.98
C GLN A 279 8.75 -15.94 -0.53
N SER A 280 9.81 -15.47 0.14
CA SER A 280 10.74 -16.32 0.89
C SER A 280 10.26 -16.51 2.34
N GLN A 281 10.37 -17.74 2.85
CA GLN A 281 10.27 -17.99 4.29
C GLN A 281 11.63 -17.71 4.96
N GLY A 282 11.58 -17.26 6.22
CA GLY A 282 12.76 -16.83 6.97
C GLY A 282 13.69 -17.98 7.33
N ARG A 283 14.95 -17.89 6.90
CA ARG A 283 16.07 -18.66 7.44
C ARG A 283 16.76 -17.84 8.53
N LEU A 284 17.27 -18.49 9.58
CA LEU A 284 17.74 -17.86 10.82
C LEU A 284 18.95 -16.91 10.71
N ASP A 285 19.56 -16.76 9.52
CA ASP A 285 20.64 -15.82 9.23
C ASP A 285 20.19 -14.72 8.25
N SER A 286 19.17 -13.94 8.62
CA SER A 286 18.57 -12.96 7.70
C SER A 286 19.40 -11.67 7.58
N LYS A 287 20.26 -11.56 6.55
CA LYS A 287 20.70 -10.26 6.03
C LYS A 287 19.49 -9.53 5.44
N GLY A 288 19.02 -8.49 6.13
CA GLY A 288 17.77 -7.78 5.82
C GLY A 288 17.83 -6.92 4.54
N ILE A 289 16.65 -6.71 3.94
CA ILE A 289 16.26 -5.82 2.82
C ILE A 289 17.08 -5.92 1.51
N ALA A 290 18.41 -5.94 1.58
CA ALA A 290 19.33 -6.09 0.45
C ALA A 290 19.04 -7.32 -0.43
N SER A 291 18.56 -8.42 0.12
CA SER A 291 18.27 -9.65 -0.64
C SER A 291 17.15 -9.51 -1.67
N MET A 292 16.26 -8.51 -1.55
CA MET A 292 15.24 -8.20 -2.56
C MET A 292 15.74 -7.25 -3.66
N LEU A 293 16.90 -6.62 -3.49
CA LEU A 293 17.49 -5.71 -4.50
C LEU A 293 18.34 -6.45 -5.56
N TYR A 294 18.69 -7.72 -5.34
CA TYR A 294 19.60 -8.48 -6.21
C TYR A 294 18.94 -9.60 -7.04
N SER A 295 17.60 -9.76 -7.02
CA SER A 295 16.92 -10.84 -7.74
C SER A 295 16.26 -10.47 -9.07
N THR A 296 16.42 -9.22 -9.55
CA THR A 296 15.91 -8.79 -10.87
C THR A 296 17.07 -8.53 -11.81
N GLY A 297 17.37 -9.50 -12.68
CA GLY A 297 18.40 -9.40 -13.73
C GLY A 297 18.00 -8.46 -14.87
N ALA A 298 17.90 -7.16 -14.59
CA ALA A 298 17.67 -6.12 -15.58
C ALA A 298 19.00 -5.74 -16.27
N GLU A 299 19.50 -6.59 -17.16
CA GLU A 299 20.63 -6.20 -18.01
C GLU A 299 20.22 -5.15 -19.05
N LYS A 300 20.81 -3.96 -18.91
CA LYS A 300 21.24 -3.07 -20.00
C LYS A 300 20.18 -2.67 -21.05
N SER A 301 19.23 -1.81 -20.66
CA SER A 301 18.57 -0.88 -21.59
C SER A 301 18.03 0.35 -20.82
N GLY A 302 18.91 1.33 -20.53
CA GLY A 302 18.53 2.58 -19.85
C GLY A 302 19.58 3.17 -18.89
N ALA A 303 20.66 2.44 -18.58
CA ALA A 303 21.58 2.78 -17.49
C ALA A 303 22.58 3.92 -17.76
N THR A 304 22.60 4.57 -18.93
CA THR A 304 23.68 5.52 -19.29
C THR A 304 23.56 6.91 -18.65
N SER A 305 22.36 7.34 -18.26
CA SER A 305 22.14 8.65 -17.62
C SER A 305 22.34 8.62 -16.10
N ASN A 306 21.78 7.63 -15.40
CA ASN A 306 21.77 7.59 -13.93
C ASN A 306 23.14 7.31 -13.29
N PHE A 307 24.09 6.73 -14.02
CA PHE A 307 25.48 6.60 -13.54
C PHE A 307 26.16 7.97 -13.43
N GLN A 308 26.05 8.83 -14.45
CA GLN A 308 26.70 10.16 -14.47
C GLN A 308 26.24 11.08 -13.33
N PHE A 309 24.99 10.95 -12.89
CA PHE A 309 24.50 11.75 -11.74
C PHE A 309 25.00 11.21 -10.40
N ARG A 310 25.12 9.89 -10.22
CA ARG A 310 25.55 9.32 -8.93
C ARG A 310 26.97 9.77 -8.57
N ASP A 311 27.88 9.83 -9.54
CA ASP A 311 29.27 10.25 -9.35
C ASP A 311 29.42 11.65 -8.70
N ILE A 312 28.43 12.55 -8.90
CA ILE A 312 28.41 13.92 -8.36
C ILE A 312 27.98 13.96 -6.89
N VAL A 313 27.11 13.02 -6.48
CA VAL A 313 26.44 12.98 -5.17
C VAL A 313 26.79 11.75 -4.33
N THR A 314 27.93 11.11 -4.62
CA THR A 314 28.40 9.90 -3.92
C THR A 314 28.49 10.09 -2.40
N ILE A 315 27.98 9.10 -1.65
CA ILE A 315 28.13 8.97 -0.19
C ILE A 315 28.85 7.64 0.07
N PRO A 316 29.96 7.61 0.83
CA PRO A 316 30.69 6.37 1.13
C PRO A 316 29.78 5.26 1.66
N ASP A 317 29.98 4.02 1.21
CA ASP A 317 29.16 2.85 1.55
C ASP A 317 29.02 2.65 3.08
N ASP A 318 30.11 2.91 3.80
CA ASP A 318 30.27 2.84 5.26
C ASP A 318 29.69 4.04 6.04
N LYS A 319 28.94 4.94 5.38
CA LYS A 319 28.34 6.13 6.01
C LYS A 319 26.87 6.31 5.68
N LEU A 320 26.15 6.91 6.62
CA LEU A 320 24.83 7.50 6.43
C LEU A 320 24.94 9.00 6.11
N GLY A 321 23.90 9.53 5.46
CA GLY A 321 23.80 10.94 5.13
C GLY A 321 22.97 11.20 3.87
N ALA A 322 23.02 12.43 3.40
CA ALA A 322 22.61 12.84 2.07
C ALA A 322 23.63 13.80 1.45
N LYS A 323 23.66 13.93 0.13
CA LYS A 323 24.34 15.01 -0.59
C LYS A 323 23.40 15.59 -1.63
N ILE A 324 23.33 16.92 -1.71
CA ILE A 324 22.56 17.67 -2.70
C ILE A 324 23.45 18.70 -3.38
N VAL A 325 23.39 18.78 -4.71
CA VAL A 325 24.22 19.64 -5.55
C VAL A 325 23.35 20.32 -6.61
N GLY A 326 23.47 21.64 -6.77
CA GLY A 326 22.67 22.41 -7.74
C GLY A 326 22.09 23.70 -7.16
N SER A 327 20.96 24.17 -7.72
CA SER A 327 20.34 25.43 -7.32
C SER A 327 18.81 25.38 -7.36
N GLY A 328 18.14 25.83 -6.30
CA GLY A 328 16.68 25.91 -6.25
C GLY A 328 16.01 24.56 -6.51
N ASN A 329 15.34 24.43 -7.67
CA ASN A 329 14.68 23.20 -8.13
C ASN A 329 15.52 22.39 -9.15
N GLU A 330 16.61 22.95 -9.69
CA GLU A 330 17.54 22.25 -10.58
C GLU A 330 18.70 21.69 -9.76
N PHE A 331 18.54 20.46 -9.27
CA PHE A 331 19.55 19.77 -8.47
C PHE A 331 19.61 18.27 -8.78
N VAL A 332 20.74 17.68 -8.44
CA VAL A 332 20.93 16.23 -8.28
C VAL A 332 21.08 15.94 -6.78
N ALA A 333 20.62 14.78 -6.33
CA ALA A 333 20.76 14.40 -4.93
C ALA A 333 20.90 12.90 -4.72
N HIS A 334 21.55 12.53 -3.62
CA HIS A 334 21.62 11.17 -3.13
C HIS A 334 21.32 11.14 -1.62
N ILE A 335 20.60 10.11 -1.16
CA ILE A 335 20.27 9.92 0.26
C ILE A 335 20.19 8.44 0.62
N LYS A 336 20.76 8.07 1.76
CA LYS A 336 20.63 6.73 2.33
C LYS A 336 19.47 6.70 3.32
N LEU A 337 18.53 5.80 3.09
CA LEU A 337 17.28 5.68 3.82
C LEU A 337 17.43 4.67 4.97
N VAL A 338 16.91 5.01 6.15
CA VAL A 338 16.91 4.11 7.31
C VAL A 338 15.52 4.00 7.92
N ARG A 339 15.07 2.76 8.10
CA ARG A 339 13.88 2.42 8.88
C ARG A 339 14.29 2.13 10.33
N LEU A 340 13.54 2.69 11.28
CA LEU A 340 13.73 2.46 12.70
C LEU A 340 13.26 1.05 13.07
N LYS A 341 14.17 0.24 13.62
CA LYS A 341 13.83 -1.01 14.30
C LYS A 341 13.42 -0.70 15.74
N HIS A 342 12.16 -1.00 16.08
CA HIS A 342 11.62 -0.76 17.42
C HIS A 342 10.74 -1.92 17.91
N SER A 343 10.61 -2.07 19.22
CA SER A 343 9.73 -3.08 19.84
C SER A 343 8.32 -2.57 20.17
N LEU A 344 7.92 -1.38 19.70
CA LEU A 344 6.57 -0.83 19.97
C LEU A 344 5.46 -1.49 19.11
N SER A 345 5.82 -1.99 17.93
CA SER A 345 4.91 -2.63 16.97
C SER A 345 5.73 -3.44 15.95
N ASP A 346 5.08 -3.99 14.92
CA ASP A 346 5.68 -4.63 13.75
C ASP A 346 6.39 -3.60 12.83
N TRP A 347 7.52 -3.07 13.32
CA TRP A 347 8.37 -2.08 12.65
C TRP A 347 8.73 -2.41 11.19
N TRP A 348 8.63 -3.67 10.77
CA TRP A 348 8.98 -4.17 9.46
C TRP A 348 7.85 -4.07 8.42
N GLN A 349 6.65 -3.61 8.81
CA GLN A 349 5.46 -3.49 7.98
C GLN A 349 5.70 -2.68 6.68
N ASP A 350 4.94 -2.99 5.63
CA ASP A 350 5.12 -2.48 4.26
C ASP A 350 6.57 -2.64 3.75
N PRO A 351 7.02 -3.90 3.53
CA PRO A 351 8.41 -4.21 3.20
C PRO A 351 8.81 -3.85 1.77
N THR A 352 7.86 -3.60 0.87
CA THR A 352 8.12 -3.26 -0.54
C THR A 352 7.92 -1.77 -0.86
N ALA A 353 7.32 -1.00 0.05
CA ALA A 353 7.12 0.45 -0.04
C ALA A 353 8.41 1.26 -0.28
N VAL A 354 9.47 0.99 0.49
CA VAL A 354 10.76 1.70 0.34
C VAL A 354 11.47 1.32 -0.97
N PRO A 355 11.58 0.04 -1.36
CA PRO A 355 12.02 -0.34 -2.71
C PRO A 355 11.23 0.33 -3.84
N SER A 356 9.89 0.34 -3.77
CA SER A 356 9.03 1.00 -4.75
C SER A 356 9.34 2.49 -4.88
N PHE A 357 9.56 3.16 -3.75
CA PHE A 357 9.90 4.57 -3.73
C PHE A 357 11.27 4.86 -4.34
N ILE A 358 12.25 3.98 -4.12
CA ILE A 358 13.57 4.07 -4.76
C ILE A 358 13.42 3.97 -6.29
N SER A 359 12.61 3.03 -6.80
CA SER A 359 12.29 2.94 -8.24
C SER A 359 11.60 4.20 -8.76
N TRP A 360 10.57 4.71 -8.06
CA TRP A 360 9.90 5.96 -8.42
C TRP A 360 10.87 7.14 -8.53
N LEU A 361 11.81 7.29 -7.58
CA LEU A 361 12.81 8.36 -7.64
C LEU A 361 13.72 8.22 -8.86
N GLN A 362 14.18 7.00 -9.17
CA GLN A 362 15.04 6.70 -10.31
C GLN A 362 14.34 6.92 -11.67
N GLU A 363 13.03 6.72 -11.74
CA GLU A 363 12.21 6.89 -12.96
C GLU A 363 11.73 8.33 -13.17
N GLN A 364 11.41 9.05 -12.10
CA GLN A 364 10.67 10.32 -12.16
C GLN A 364 11.51 11.56 -11.78
N THR A 365 12.75 11.39 -11.29
CA THR A 365 13.55 12.48 -10.72
C THR A 365 15.05 12.34 -11.00
N LYS A 366 15.83 13.40 -10.68
CA LYS A 366 17.30 13.37 -10.60
C LYS A 366 17.81 13.02 -9.19
N ILE A 367 16.95 12.42 -8.35
CA ILE A 367 17.25 12.03 -6.97
C ILE A 367 17.46 10.52 -6.96
N THR A 368 18.53 10.08 -6.31
CA THR A 368 18.79 8.65 -6.09
C THR A 368 18.73 8.34 -4.60
N ALA A 369 18.30 7.13 -4.26
CA ALA A 369 18.28 6.67 -2.89
C ALA A 369 18.61 5.18 -2.82
N ASP A 370 19.11 4.73 -1.67
CA ASP A 370 19.26 3.31 -1.38
C ASP A 370 19.22 3.01 0.13
N VAL A 371 19.33 1.72 0.44
CA VAL A 371 19.29 1.11 1.77
C VAL A 371 20.55 0.25 2.00
N SER A 372 21.67 0.64 1.39
CA SER A 372 22.94 -0.12 1.44
C SER A 372 23.52 -0.23 2.85
N PHE A 373 23.50 0.88 3.59
CA PHE A 373 24.04 0.96 4.94
C PHE A 373 23.24 0.06 5.90
N GLU A 374 23.89 -0.98 6.43
CA GLU A 374 23.32 -1.94 7.40
C GLU A 374 21.96 -2.54 6.98
N GLY A 375 21.73 -2.68 5.67
CA GLY A 375 20.45 -3.14 5.12
C GLY A 375 19.28 -2.18 5.36
N GLY A 376 19.55 -0.89 5.55
CA GLY A 376 18.56 0.18 5.69
C GLY A 376 17.74 0.12 6.98
N THR A 377 18.22 -0.58 8.01
CA THR A 377 17.50 -0.77 9.27
C THR A 377 18.43 -0.63 10.46
N LEU A 378 18.10 0.23 11.43
CA LEU A 378 18.86 0.39 12.67
C LEU A 378 17.92 0.59 13.87
N PRO A 379 18.28 0.13 15.08
CA PRO A 379 17.58 0.49 16.30
C PRO A 379 17.98 1.90 16.78
N MET A 380 17.11 2.55 17.56
CA MET A 380 17.39 3.90 18.10
C MET A 380 18.58 3.92 19.09
N THR A 381 19.00 2.75 19.58
CA THR A 381 20.19 2.57 20.44
C THR A 381 21.52 2.50 19.69
N ASP A 382 21.52 2.35 18.35
CA ASP A 382 22.74 2.41 17.54
C ASP A 382 23.06 3.86 17.21
N GLU A 383 24.15 4.41 17.75
CA GLU A 383 24.50 5.82 17.55
C GLU A 383 24.69 6.22 16.07
N ARG A 384 24.92 5.26 15.16
CA ARG A 384 25.07 5.53 13.73
C ARG A 384 23.76 5.98 13.09
N ILE A 385 22.60 5.58 13.63
CA ILE A 385 21.29 6.05 13.14
C ILE A 385 21.13 7.57 13.26
N LEU A 386 21.89 8.20 14.16
CA LEU A 386 21.86 9.63 14.42
C LEU A 386 22.35 10.48 13.23
N ASP A 387 23.03 9.84 12.27
CA ASP A 387 23.54 10.43 11.04
C ASP A 387 22.59 10.22 9.84
N ALA A 388 21.45 9.55 10.01
CA ALA A 388 20.41 9.45 8.98
C ALA A 388 19.68 10.80 8.81
N PRO A 389 19.62 11.43 7.62
CA PRO A 389 18.87 12.67 7.45
C PRO A 389 17.37 12.49 7.72
N LEU A 390 16.83 11.33 7.30
CA LEU A 390 15.46 10.88 7.48
C LEU A 390 15.43 9.49 8.12
N ILE A 391 14.64 9.33 9.18
CA ILE A 391 14.25 8.03 9.74
C ILE A 391 12.77 7.78 9.42
N PHE A 392 12.45 6.57 8.96
CA PHE A 392 11.08 6.08 8.79
C PHE A 392 10.67 5.20 9.96
N MET A 393 9.45 5.35 10.46
CA MET A 393 8.85 4.52 11.51
C MET A 393 7.43 4.13 11.10
N THR A 394 7.05 2.87 11.28
CA THR A 394 5.71 2.36 10.94
C THR A 394 5.32 1.18 11.83
N GLY A 395 4.03 0.83 11.83
CA GLY A 395 3.48 -0.32 12.52
C GLY A 395 1.97 -0.28 12.60
N HIS A 396 1.38 -1.42 12.94
CA HIS A 396 -0.05 -1.56 13.25
C HIS A 396 -0.34 -1.28 14.74
N ASP A 397 -1.62 -1.33 15.11
CA ASP A 397 -2.03 -1.39 16.51
C ASP A 397 -1.62 -2.73 17.16
N LYS A 398 -1.24 -2.69 18.44
CA LYS A 398 -0.71 -3.85 19.20
C LYS A 398 -1.60 -5.09 19.13
N ASP A 399 -2.91 -4.92 19.17
CA ASP A 399 -3.92 -5.98 19.03
C ASP A 399 -3.87 -6.67 17.66
N ILE A 400 -3.61 -5.93 16.59
CA ILE A 400 -3.42 -6.47 15.23
C ILE A 400 -2.11 -7.26 15.15
N VAL A 401 -1.01 -6.73 15.70
CA VAL A 401 0.29 -7.41 15.69
C VAL A 401 0.25 -8.74 16.44
N LEU A 402 -0.40 -8.78 17.61
CA LEU A 402 -0.53 -9.99 18.42
C LEU A 402 -1.51 -11.00 17.82
N SER A 403 -2.69 -10.56 17.35
CA SER A 403 -3.69 -11.47 16.76
C SER A 403 -3.26 -12.10 15.44
N ARG A 404 -2.30 -11.48 14.72
CA ARG A 404 -1.75 -11.96 13.45
C ARG A 404 -0.33 -12.53 13.57
N SER A 405 0.23 -12.62 14.78
CA SER A 405 1.60 -13.11 15.03
C SER A 405 2.69 -12.36 14.23
N LEU A 406 2.57 -11.04 14.09
CA LEU A 406 3.47 -10.20 13.27
C LEU A 406 4.69 -9.67 14.05
N ALA A 407 4.77 -9.93 15.36
CA ALA A 407 5.93 -9.59 16.19
C ALA A 407 7.15 -10.44 15.80
N LYS A 408 8.26 -9.78 15.45
CA LYS A 408 9.43 -10.43 14.83
C LYS A 408 10.67 -10.53 15.72
N ASP A 409 10.91 -9.53 16.57
CA ASP A 409 12.17 -9.35 17.31
C ASP A 409 11.99 -9.40 18.84
N GLY A 410 11.04 -10.21 19.30
CA GLY A 410 10.71 -10.38 20.72
C GLY A 410 9.36 -9.75 21.13
N PRO A 411 9.09 -9.63 22.44
CA PRO A 411 7.84 -9.10 22.96
C PRO A 411 7.69 -7.61 22.67
N LEU A 412 6.44 -7.18 22.41
CA LEU A 412 6.11 -5.77 22.25
C LEU A 412 6.14 -5.03 23.58
N VAL A 413 6.68 -3.81 23.59
CA VAL A 413 6.85 -2.97 24.79
C VAL A 413 5.92 -1.76 24.79
N GLU A 414 5.60 -1.24 25.97
CA GLU A 414 4.61 -0.16 26.18
C GLU A 414 5.14 1.27 25.92
N GLY A 415 6.39 1.41 25.47
CA GLY A 415 7.06 2.69 25.27
C GLY A 415 8.56 2.51 25.05
N PHE A 416 9.24 3.54 24.55
CA PHE A 416 10.69 3.49 24.33
C PHE A 416 11.45 3.38 25.66
N SER A 417 12.63 2.78 25.63
CA SER A 417 13.56 2.82 26.76
C SER A 417 14.03 4.25 27.05
N ARG A 418 14.65 4.46 28.21
CA ARG A 418 15.22 5.76 28.55
C ARG A 418 16.33 6.15 27.56
N GLU A 419 17.11 5.17 27.12
CA GLU A 419 18.23 5.30 26.20
C GLU A 419 17.72 5.67 24.80
N GLU A 420 16.68 4.98 24.31
CA GLU A 420 16.02 5.28 23.05
C GLU A 420 15.40 6.69 23.04
N ARG A 421 14.73 7.10 24.13
CA ARG A 421 14.17 8.47 24.26
C ARG A 421 15.27 9.54 24.22
N ILE A 422 16.39 9.32 24.92
CA ILE A 422 17.54 10.24 24.92
C ILE A 422 18.16 10.32 23.51
N ALA A 423 18.34 9.18 22.84
CA ALA A 423 18.89 9.13 21.49
C ALA A 423 17.94 9.81 20.47
N LEU A 424 16.63 9.57 20.54
CA LEU A 424 15.64 10.22 19.68
C LEU A 424 15.58 11.74 19.92
N ARG A 425 15.68 12.20 21.18
CA ARG A 425 15.80 13.63 21.48
C ARG A 425 17.06 14.23 20.86
N ARG A 426 18.20 13.53 20.98
CA ARG A 426 19.49 13.92 20.39
C ARG A 426 19.41 13.98 18.86
N TYR A 427 18.69 13.05 18.24
CA TYR A 427 18.43 13.02 16.80
C TYR A 427 17.67 14.26 16.32
N LEU A 428 16.51 14.53 16.93
CA LEU A 428 15.61 15.60 16.51
C LEU A 428 16.16 17.00 16.81
N ILE A 429 16.78 17.19 17.98
CA ILE A 429 17.30 18.49 18.42
C ILE A 429 18.73 18.73 17.94
N ASN A 430 19.68 17.88 18.33
CA ASN A 430 21.12 18.17 18.19
C ASN A 430 21.66 17.80 16.80
N ARG A 431 21.21 16.68 16.23
CA ARG A 431 21.60 16.26 14.88
C ARG A 431 20.76 16.94 13.80
N GLY A 432 19.51 17.32 14.14
CA GLY A 432 18.59 18.01 13.25
C GLY A 432 17.89 17.11 12.23
N GLY A 433 17.91 15.79 12.43
CA GLY A 433 17.24 14.84 11.55
C GLY A 433 15.72 14.97 11.56
N LEU A 434 15.06 14.34 10.59
CA LEU A 434 13.60 14.30 10.47
C LEU A 434 13.09 12.88 10.72
N LEU A 435 12.09 12.74 11.60
CA LEU A 435 11.38 11.47 11.81
C LEU A 435 10.04 11.50 11.08
N PHE A 436 9.84 10.58 10.14
CA PHE A 436 8.55 10.32 9.50
C PHE A 436 7.93 9.07 10.11
N PHE A 437 6.83 9.26 10.82
CA PHE A 437 5.99 8.20 11.37
C PHE A 437 4.78 8.00 10.47
N ASP A 438 4.52 6.76 10.06
CA ASP A 438 3.36 6.35 9.29
C ASP A 438 2.52 5.36 10.10
N ASP A 439 1.24 5.69 10.31
CA ASP A 439 0.32 4.81 11.03
C ASP A 439 -0.37 3.83 10.08
N CYS A 440 -0.03 2.55 10.21
CA CYS A 440 -0.78 1.44 9.61
C CYS A 440 -1.89 0.93 10.58
N GLY A 441 -1.95 1.48 11.80
CA GLY A 441 -2.95 1.21 12.82
C GLY A 441 -4.28 1.92 12.59
N PHE A 442 -5.29 1.15 12.14
CA PHE A 442 -6.65 1.65 11.95
C PHE A 442 -7.24 2.29 13.21
N ASN A 443 -7.17 1.61 14.35
CA ASN A 443 -7.81 2.03 15.60
C ASN A 443 -7.07 3.22 16.24
N GLY A 444 -5.77 3.37 15.96
CA GLY A 444 -4.96 4.48 16.44
C GLY A 444 -4.44 4.36 17.87
N ASN A 445 -4.41 3.14 18.39
CA ASN A 445 -3.70 2.80 19.60
C ASN A 445 -2.20 3.07 19.42
N PHE A 446 -1.64 2.75 18.24
CA PHE A 446 -0.22 2.98 17.94
C PHE A 446 0.15 4.46 17.81
N THR A 447 -0.60 5.28 17.03
CA THR A 447 -0.42 6.75 17.08
C THR A 447 -0.59 7.30 18.50
N SER A 448 -1.56 6.80 19.28
CA SER A 448 -1.78 7.31 20.64
C SER A 448 -0.61 6.98 21.58
N LEU A 449 0.03 5.81 21.41
CA LEU A 449 1.29 5.46 22.07
C LEU A 449 2.42 6.38 21.60
N PHE A 450 2.64 6.49 20.29
CA PHE A 450 3.73 7.30 19.74
C PHE A 450 3.62 8.79 20.12
N ARG A 451 2.40 9.33 20.25
CA ARG A 451 2.17 10.70 20.75
C ARG A 451 2.63 10.89 22.20
N ARG A 452 2.45 9.90 23.08
CA ARG A 452 2.97 9.94 24.47
C ARG A 452 4.49 9.85 24.50
N GLU A 453 5.07 9.05 23.61
CA GLU A 453 6.53 8.97 23.44
C GLU A 453 7.11 10.31 22.96
N LEU A 454 6.52 10.93 21.93
CA LEU A 454 6.92 12.27 21.48
C LEU A 454 6.82 13.31 22.60
N GLN A 455 5.75 13.29 23.41
CA GLN A 455 5.61 14.19 24.56
C GLN A 455 6.66 13.92 25.67
N SER A 456 7.13 12.68 25.80
CA SER A 456 8.19 12.30 26.74
C SER A 456 9.59 12.68 26.24
N VAL A 457 9.79 12.71 24.91
CA VAL A 457 11.05 13.03 24.25
C VAL A 457 11.21 14.55 24.03
N LEU A 458 10.13 15.24 23.69
CA LEU A 458 10.05 16.67 23.36
C LEU A 458 8.92 17.37 24.16
N PRO A 459 8.95 17.36 25.51
CA PRO A 459 7.88 17.93 26.33
C PRO A 459 7.66 19.44 26.13
N GLU A 460 8.66 20.15 25.59
CA GLU A 460 8.60 21.58 25.32
C GLU A 460 8.01 21.94 23.94
N PHE A 461 7.76 20.97 23.06
CA PHE A 461 7.24 21.20 21.71
C PHE A 461 5.87 20.53 21.51
N GLN A 462 4.94 21.23 20.85
CA GLN A 462 3.59 20.71 20.61
C GLN A 462 3.49 19.96 19.27
N LEU A 463 2.59 18.97 19.22
CA LEU A 463 2.24 18.24 17.99
C LEU A 463 1.06 18.91 17.29
N GLU A 464 1.39 19.82 16.40
CA GLU A 464 0.45 20.71 15.70
C GLU A 464 0.03 20.13 14.34
N ASN A 465 -0.93 20.76 13.66
CA ASN A 465 -1.25 20.42 12.27
C ASN A 465 -0.22 21.08 11.34
N ILE A 466 0.27 20.36 10.33
CA ILE A 466 1.12 20.96 9.30
C ILE A 466 0.21 21.80 8.37
N PRO A 467 0.44 23.12 8.22
CA PRO A 467 -0.37 23.95 7.33
C PRO A 467 -0.28 23.48 5.88
N HIS A 468 -1.39 23.52 5.12
CA HIS A 468 -1.41 23.12 3.71
C HIS A 468 -0.49 23.98 2.82
N ASP A 469 -0.19 25.20 3.26
CA ASP A 469 0.76 26.09 2.60
C ASP A 469 2.22 25.88 3.07
N HIS A 470 2.50 24.97 3.99
CA HIS A 470 3.86 24.65 4.41
C HIS A 470 4.73 24.15 3.24
N GLU A 471 6.04 24.43 3.29
CA GLU A 471 6.97 24.13 2.20
C GLU A 471 7.05 22.63 1.85
N LEU A 472 6.77 21.75 2.83
CA LEU A 472 6.63 20.30 2.63
C LEU A 472 5.65 19.94 1.49
N TYR A 473 4.61 20.72 1.23
CA TYR A 473 3.66 20.43 0.15
C TYR A 473 4.06 21.03 -1.21
N ARG A 474 5.17 21.79 -1.28
CA ARG A 474 5.55 22.56 -2.48
C ARG A 474 7.05 22.58 -2.83
N THR A 475 7.92 21.85 -2.12
CA THR A 475 9.39 21.94 -2.29
C THR A 475 9.94 21.26 -3.55
N TYR A 476 9.18 20.40 -4.23
CA TYR A 476 9.58 19.75 -5.48
C TYR A 476 8.36 19.56 -6.39
N TYR A 477 7.40 18.75 -5.96
CA TYR A 477 6.04 18.72 -6.50
C TYR A 477 5.15 19.71 -5.73
N LYS A 478 4.16 20.28 -6.42
CA LYS A 478 3.12 21.13 -5.82
C LYS A 478 1.87 20.31 -5.52
N LEU A 479 1.59 20.14 -4.24
CA LEU A 479 0.38 19.53 -3.69
C LEU A 479 -0.43 20.62 -2.99
N SER A 480 -1.76 20.60 -3.15
CA SER A 480 -2.67 21.56 -2.48
C SER A 480 -3.00 21.15 -1.05
N GLU A 481 -2.92 19.86 -0.74
CA GLU A 481 -3.26 19.25 0.54
C GLU A 481 -2.51 17.90 0.69
N PRO A 482 -2.49 17.27 1.88
CA PRO A 482 -1.91 15.94 2.06
C PRO A 482 -2.67 14.90 1.20
N PRO A 483 -1.98 14.17 0.29
CA PRO A 483 -2.62 13.19 -0.58
C PRO A 483 -3.49 12.18 0.14
N THR A 484 -4.57 11.74 -0.49
CA THR A 484 -5.34 10.58 -0.03
C THR A 484 -4.44 9.34 0.03
N GLY A 485 -4.49 8.61 1.16
CA GLY A 485 -3.71 7.39 1.37
C GLY A 485 -4.59 6.18 1.71
N GLY A 486 -3.99 5.12 2.28
CA GLY A 486 -4.66 3.84 2.56
C GLY A 486 -5.79 3.94 3.60
N ASP A 487 -5.82 5.04 4.36
CA ASP A 487 -6.83 5.34 5.38
C ASP A 487 -8.27 5.42 4.84
N VAL A 488 -8.46 5.52 3.53
CA VAL A 488 -9.80 5.47 2.93
C VAL A 488 -10.45 4.07 2.98
N PHE A 489 -9.65 3.00 3.02
CA PHE A 489 -10.17 1.62 3.04
C PHE A 489 -10.39 1.08 4.47
N TRP A 490 -10.00 1.88 5.46
CA TRP A 490 -10.13 1.59 6.88
C TRP A 490 -11.61 1.49 7.31
N GLY A 491 -12.00 0.32 7.83
CA GLY A 491 -13.39 0.01 8.18
C GLY A 491 -14.38 0.06 6.99
N GLY A 492 -13.90 0.11 5.74
CA GLY A 492 -14.70 0.10 4.51
C GLY A 492 -14.51 -1.14 3.63
N GLY A 493 -13.37 -1.84 3.77
CA GLY A 493 -13.00 -2.87 2.80
C GLY A 493 -12.73 -2.23 1.44
N TYR A 494 -13.10 -2.92 0.35
CA TYR A 494 -12.95 -2.43 -1.03
C TYR A 494 -13.84 -1.20 -1.38
N GLN A 495 -14.53 -0.61 -0.39
CA GLN A 495 -15.31 0.62 -0.54
C GLN A 495 -14.56 1.78 0.13
N PRO A 496 -13.83 2.63 -0.63
CA PRO A 496 -13.12 3.76 -0.07
C PRO A 496 -14.09 4.79 0.51
N LYS A 497 -13.78 5.25 1.73
CA LYS A 497 -14.47 6.34 2.44
C LYS A 497 -13.62 7.62 2.39
N PRO A 498 -14.21 8.81 2.53
CA PRO A 498 -13.43 10.04 2.66
C PRO A 498 -12.42 9.94 3.80
N THR A 499 -11.19 10.39 3.55
CA THR A 499 -10.12 10.43 4.56
C THR A 499 -10.57 11.21 5.80
N GLN A 500 -10.32 10.64 6.98
CA GLN A 500 -10.64 11.30 8.25
C GLN A 500 -9.57 12.34 8.64
N PHE A 501 -8.41 12.30 7.99
CA PHE A 501 -7.23 13.08 8.34
C PHE A 501 -6.97 14.18 7.29
N LYS A 502 -7.63 15.32 7.47
CA LYS A 502 -7.46 16.54 6.63
C LYS A 502 -6.06 17.17 6.74
N PHE A 503 -5.35 16.88 7.82
CA PHE A 503 -4.01 17.37 8.10
C PHE A 503 -3.11 16.22 8.53
N GLN A 504 -1.87 16.23 8.08
CA GLN A 504 -0.79 15.56 8.79
C GLN A 504 -0.42 16.40 10.03
N LYS A 505 0.14 15.75 11.04
CA LYS A 505 0.64 16.44 12.23
C LYS A 505 2.15 16.52 12.22
N GLY A 506 2.71 17.50 12.91
CA GLY A 506 4.15 17.66 12.99
C GLY A 506 4.62 18.45 14.20
N ILE A 507 5.93 18.32 14.49
CA ILE A 507 6.62 19.09 15.52
C ILE A 507 7.60 20.03 14.84
N PHE A 508 7.55 21.31 15.20
CA PHE A 508 8.42 22.36 14.69
C PHE A 508 9.43 22.79 15.76
N ILE A 509 10.72 22.82 15.39
CA ILE A 509 11.79 23.42 16.19
C ILE A 509 12.18 24.72 15.48
N GLY A 510 11.73 25.85 16.02
CA GLY A 510 11.76 27.13 15.31
C GLY A 510 10.94 27.05 14.02
N LYS A 511 11.58 27.31 12.87
CA LYS A 511 10.93 27.19 11.54
C LYS A 511 11.13 25.82 10.87
N ARG A 512 11.86 24.88 11.50
CA ARG A 512 12.16 23.56 10.92
C ARG A 512 11.18 22.51 11.43
N LEU A 513 10.47 21.87 10.51
CA LEU A 513 9.70 20.66 10.79
C LEU A 513 10.66 19.50 11.08
N THR A 514 10.52 18.82 12.21
CA THR A 514 11.44 17.76 12.66
C THR A 514 10.77 16.41 12.90
N VAL A 515 9.46 16.38 13.15
CA VAL A 515 8.65 15.14 13.15
C VAL A 515 7.46 15.34 12.24
N VAL A 516 7.13 14.33 11.46
CA VAL A 516 5.87 14.21 10.71
C VAL A 516 5.14 12.96 11.20
N VAL A 517 3.90 13.14 11.67
CA VAL A 517 2.99 12.06 12.07
C VAL A 517 1.93 11.96 10.98
N ASN A 518 2.07 10.94 10.13
CA ASN A 518 1.10 10.61 9.10
C ASN A 518 0.11 9.57 9.61
N ARG A 519 -1.19 9.90 9.52
CA ARG A 519 -2.32 9.04 9.89
C ARG A 519 -3.00 8.37 8.69
N LYS A 520 -2.39 8.50 7.51
CA LYS A 520 -3.01 8.26 6.21
C LYS A 520 -2.49 7.00 5.52
N ASP A 521 -1.70 6.16 6.21
CA ASP A 521 -1.27 4.84 5.71
C ASP A 521 -0.55 4.96 4.35
N TYR A 522 0.53 5.74 4.29
CA TYR A 522 1.20 6.10 3.04
C TYR A 522 2.14 5.01 2.52
N LEU A 523 2.82 4.27 3.40
CA LEU A 523 3.66 3.15 2.99
C LEU A 523 2.81 2.03 2.36
N CYS A 524 1.62 1.79 2.90
CA CYS A 524 0.60 0.93 2.30
C CYS A 524 0.20 1.37 0.86
N CYS A 525 0.21 2.67 0.54
CA CYS A 525 0.02 3.19 -0.83
C CYS A 525 1.24 3.06 -1.75
N MET A 526 2.39 2.65 -1.21
CA MET A 526 3.66 2.52 -1.92
C MET A 526 4.07 1.06 -2.11
N GLU A 527 3.39 0.11 -1.45
CA GLU A 527 3.60 -1.33 -1.65
C GLU A 527 3.50 -1.76 -3.12
N THR A 528 4.25 -2.81 -3.46
CA THR A 528 4.23 -3.46 -4.77
C THR A 528 3.78 -4.91 -4.72
N SER A 529 3.69 -5.50 -3.52
CA SER A 529 3.11 -6.84 -3.32
C SER A 529 1.62 -6.75 -2.97
N GLU A 530 0.84 -7.68 -3.51
CA GLU A 530 -0.49 -7.97 -2.98
C GLU A 530 -0.30 -8.62 -1.60
N VAL A 531 -0.90 -8.04 -0.57
CA VAL A 531 -1.02 -8.61 0.77
C VAL A 531 -2.49 -8.82 1.06
N ASP A 532 -2.82 -9.67 2.03
CA ASP A 532 -4.21 -9.85 2.49
C ASP A 532 -4.68 -8.59 3.24
N SER A 533 -5.07 -7.60 2.43
CA SER A 533 -5.43 -6.24 2.80
C SER A 533 -6.88 -5.96 2.47
N ARG A 534 -7.38 -4.87 3.03
CA ARG A 534 -8.78 -4.47 2.95
C ARG A 534 -9.13 -3.88 1.57
N ALA A 535 -8.15 -3.64 0.70
CA ALA A 535 -8.30 -3.18 -0.68
C ALA A 535 -7.25 -3.84 -1.57
N GLN A 536 -7.52 -3.93 -2.89
CA GLN A 536 -6.56 -4.49 -3.84
C GLN A 536 -5.38 -3.54 -3.98
N LEU A 537 -4.18 -4.08 -4.25
CA LEU A 537 -2.96 -3.30 -4.46
C LEU A 537 -3.16 -2.17 -5.49
N GLN A 538 -3.85 -2.46 -6.59
CA GLN A 538 -4.16 -1.49 -7.65
C GLN A 538 -5.01 -0.31 -7.17
N ASP A 539 -5.90 -0.50 -6.19
CA ASP A 539 -6.83 0.52 -5.72
C ASP A 539 -6.20 1.40 -4.64
N ARG A 540 -5.23 0.86 -3.86
CA ARG A 540 -4.50 1.59 -2.81
C ARG A 540 -3.26 2.33 -3.31
N ARG A 541 -2.68 1.97 -4.45
CA ARG A 541 -1.46 2.64 -4.95
C ARG A 541 -1.72 4.11 -5.31
N SER A 542 -0.90 5.02 -4.80
CA SER A 542 -1.05 6.47 -5.03
C SER A 542 0.24 7.11 -5.54
N PRO A 543 0.25 7.62 -6.80
CA PRO A 543 1.35 8.45 -7.32
C PRO A 543 1.52 9.76 -6.54
N ASP A 544 0.43 10.33 -6.01
CA ASP A 544 0.51 11.56 -5.21
C ASP A 544 1.14 11.33 -3.84
N VAL A 545 0.98 10.14 -3.25
CA VAL A 545 1.76 9.74 -2.07
C VAL A 545 3.25 9.67 -2.42
N HIS A 546 3.64 9.07 -3.55
CA HIS A 546 5.05 9.07 -3.98
C HIS A 546 5.59 10.50 -4.18
N ARG A 547 4.80 11.41 -4.77
CA ARG A 547 5.13 12.85 -4.89
C ARG A 547 5.31 13.52 -3.52
N PHE A 548 4.44 13.24 -2.55
CA PHE A 548 4.61 13.73 -1.18
C PHE A 548 5.90 13.20 -0.54
N MET A 549 6.20 11.91 -0.71
CA MET A 549 7.44 11.34 -0.17
C MET A 549 8.68 11.92 -0.85
N THR A 550 8.64 12.23 -2.16
CA THR A 550 9.70 13.00 -2.83
C THR A 550 9.86 14.39 -2.19
N ASN A 551 8.77 15.10 -1.92
CA ASN A 551 8.84 16.38 -1.21
C ASN A 551 9.44 16.23 0.20
N LEU A 552 9.07 15.18 0.94
CA LEU A 552 9.61 14.89 2.27
C LEU A 552 11.12 14.68 2.24
N LEU A 553 11.64 13.91 1.27
CA LEU A 553 13.08 13.76 1.06
C LEU A 553 13.74 15.10 0.73
N VAL A 554 13.18 15.88 -0.20
CA VAL A 554 13.77 17.15 -0.61
C VAL A 554 13.75 18.19 0.52
N TYR A 555 12.66 18.26 1.30
CA TYR A 555 12.58 19.11 2.49
C TYR A 555 13.66 18.69 3.51
N THR A 556 13.82 17.39 3.75
CA THR A 556 14.87 16.86 4.63
C THR A 556 16.26 17.19 4.11
N MET A 557 16.52 17.03 2.82
CA MET A 557 17.81 17.38 2.21
C MET A 557 18.05 18.89 2.17
N LYS A 558 17.03 19.76 2.19
CA LYS A 558 17.18 21.22 2.31
C LYS A 558 17.42 21.69 3.75
N TYR A 559 16.79 21.07 4.75
CA TYR A 559 16.70 21.60 6.12
C TYR A 559 17.17 20.69 7.26
N GLY A 560 17.29 19.39 7.03
CA GLY A 560 17.62 18.37 8.02
C GLY A 560 19.12 18.23 8.34
N GLY A 561 19.40 17.35 9.31
CA GLY A 561 20.74 16.96 9.74
C GLY A 561 21.55 16.24 8.66
N ASN A 562 22.86 16.16 8.91
CA ASN A 562 23.84 15.35 8.18
C ASN A 562 23.62 15.23 6.66
N THR A 563 23.39 16.38 6.01
CA THR A 563 23.29 16.48 4.56
C THR A 563 24.36 17.45 4.08
N ASP A 564 25.23 17.00 3.18
CA ASP A 564 26.16 17.87 2.48
C ASP A 564 25.40 18.75 1.48
N ARG A 565 25.61 20.06 1.65
CA ARG A 565 25.00 21.16 0.90
C ARG A 565 26.06 22.17 0.43
N SER A 566 27.35 21.83 0.53
CA SER A 566 28.46 22.72 0.19
C SER A 566 28.37 23.26 -1.24
N GLU A 567 27.82 22.45 -2.14
CA GLU A 567 27.59 22.77 -3.56
C GLU A 567 26.10 23.05 -3.89
N TYR A 568 25.25 23.32 -2.89
CA TYR A 568 23.83 23.63 -3.08
C TYR A 568 23.51 25.10 -2.79
N LYS A 569 22.93 25.78 -3.79
CA LYS A 569 22.45 27.16 -3.68
C LYS A 569 20.93 27.15 -3.47
N ARG A 570 20.50 27.67 -2.32
CA ARG A 570 19.08 27.80 -1.97
C ARG A 570 18.36 28.81 -2.86
#